data_AF-A0AA86SGR1-F1
#
_entry.id   AF-A0AA86SGR1-F1
#
_cell.length_a   1.000
_cell.length_b   1.000
_cell.length_c   1.000
_cell.angle_alpha   90.00
_cell.angle_beta   90.00
_cell.angle_gamma   90.00
#
_symmetry.space_group_name_H-M   'P 1'
#
loop_
_entity.id
_entity.type
_entity.pdbx_description
1 polymer ?
#
loop_
_entity_poly.entity_id
_entity_poly.type
_entity_poly.pdbx_seq_one_letter_code
_entity_poly.pdbx_strand_id
1 'polypeptide(L)'
;TDTSSVLKEAMEYIGFLHKQVKLLSAPYLESSAAAKMQGMETCSLRSRGLCLVPVSFTIGVAESNGADIWAPIKTTTSPKLEKDVSQFH
;
A
#
# COMPACT_ATOMS: atom_id res chain seq x y z
N THR A 1 30.57 -13.01 -17.96
CA THR A 1 29.14 -13.35 -17.87
C THR A 1 28.55 -13.21 -19.25
N ASP A 2 27.86 -14.25 -19.73
CA ASP A 2 27.21 -14.22 -21.03
C ASP A 2 25.93 -13.35 -20.96
N THR A 3 25.65 -12.57 -21.99
CA THR A 3 24.46 -11.70 -22.05
C THR A 3 23.16 -12.48 -21.86
N SER A 4 23.11 -13.72 -22.36
CA SER A 4 21.97 -14.64 -22.17
C SER A 4 21.79 -15.02 -20.69
N SER A 5 22.88 -15.25 -19.97
CA SER A 5 22.82 -15.59 -18.54
C SER A 5 22.31 -14.44 -17.68
N VAL A 6 22.73 -13.20 -17.96
CA VAL A 6 22.24 -12.00 -17.24
C VAL A 6 20.75 -11.78 -17.49
N LEU A 7 20.30 -11.92 -18.74
CA LEU A 7 18.89 -11.71 -19.10
C LEU A 7 17.99 -12.74 -18.43
N LYS A 8 18.39 -14.01 -18.40
CA LYS A 8 17.66 -15.07 -17.72
C LYS A 8 17.54 -14.78 -16.22
N GLU A 9 18.65 -14.41 -15.57
CA GLU A 9 18.66 -14.07 -14.15
C GLU A 9 17.77 -12.86 -13.85
N ALA A 10 17.79 -11.82 -14.70
CA ALA A 10 16.92 -10.66 -14.57
C ALA A 10 15.43 -11.03 -14.66
N MET A 11 15.06 -11.91 -15.59
CA MET A 11 13.67 -12.40 -15.72
C MET A 11 13.23 -13.17 -14.47
N GLU A 12 14.09 -14.05 -13.96
CA GLU A 12 13.83 -14.81 -12.73
C GLU A 12 13.67 -13.86 -11.53
N TYR A 13 14.52 -12.83 -11.44
CA TYR A 13 14.46 -11.83 -10.38
C TYR A 13 13.17 -11.00 -10.41
N ILE A 14 12.74 -10.54 -11.60
CA ILE A 14 11.44 -9.85 -11.76
C ILE A 14 10.29 -10.75 -11.29
N GLY A 15 10.30 -12.03 -11.67
CA GLY A 15 9.30 -13.00 -11.23
C GLY A 15 9.31 -13.21 -9.71
N PHE A 16 10.48 -13.22 -9.10
CA PHE A 16 10.65 -13.28 -7.65
C PHE A 16 10.09 -12.03 -6.95
N LEU A 17 10.37 -10.82 -7.47
CA LEU A 17 9.82 -9.57 -6.94
C LEU A 17 8.29 -9.55 -6.99
N HIS A 18 7.69 -9.99 -8.10
CA HIS A 18 6.23 -10.09 -8.21
C HIS A 18 5.63 -11.05 -7.16
N LYS A 19 6.28 -12.19 -6.90
CA LYS A 19 5.85 -13.11 -5.84
C LYS A 19 5.92 -12.46 -4.47
N GLN A 20 6.98 -11.71 -4.17
CA GLN A 20 7.08 -10.98 -2.91
C GLN A 20 5.98 -9.93 -2.77
N VAL A 21 5.75 -9.09 -3.78
CA VAL A 21 4.67 -8.09 -3.75
C VAL A 21 3.32 -8.77 -3.49
N LYS A 22 3.05 -9.89 -4.16
CA LYS A 22 1.82 -10.65 -3.94
C LYS A 22 1.70 -11.13 -2.49
N LEU A 23 2.75 -11.76 -1.94
CA LEU A 23 2.75 -12.26 -0.55
C LEU A 23 2.55 -11.13 0.46
N LEU A 24 3.22 -9.99 0.27
CA LEU A 24 3.09 -8.82 1.14
C LEU A 24 1.71 -8.17 1.03
N SER A 25 1.09 -8.22 -0.16
CA SER A 25 -0.24 -7.66 -0.42
C SER A 25 -1.41 -8.56 -0.03
N ALA A 26 -1.19 -9.87 0.13
CA ALA A 26 -2.27 -10.84 0.37
C ALA A 26 -3.14 -10.51 1.61
N PRO A 27 -2.57 -10.11 2.77
CA PRO A 27 -3.38 -9.66 3.92
C PRO A 27 -4.23 -8.42 3.60
N TYR A 28 -3.83 -7.64 2.59
CA TYR A 28 -4.43 -6.37 2.19
C TYR A 28 -5.43 -6.44 1.03
N LEU A 29 -5.36 -7.48 0.19
CA LEU A 29 -6.16 -7.56 -1.05
C LEU A 29 -6.98 -8.84 -1.16
N GLU A 30 -6.49 -9.95 -0.60
CA GLU A 30 -7.14 -11.25 -0.74
C GLU A 30 -8.18 -11.41 0.37
N SER A 31 -9.44 -11.08 0.03
CA SER A 31 -10.57 -11.39 0.90
C SER A 31 -10.67 -12.91 1.01
N SER A 32 -10.53 -13.44 2.22
CA SER A 32 -10.69 -14.88 2.48
C SER A 32 -11.98 -15.37 1.83
N ALA A 33 -11.86 -16.29 0.88
CA ALA A 33 -12.98 -16.92 0.20
C ALA A 33 -13.96 -17.64 1.17
N ALA A 34 -13.61 -17.75 2.46
CA ALA A 34 -14.46 -18.24 3.52
C ALA A 34 -15.64 -17.31 3.87
N ALA A 35 -15.63 -16.04 3.45
CA ALA A 35 -16.74 -15.11 3.67
C ALA A 35 -18.00 -15.43 2.84
N LYS A 36 -17.96 -16.40 1.93
CA LYS A 36 -19.12 -16.78 1.11
C LYS A 36 -20.13 -17.71 1.79
N MET A 37 -19.85 -18.26 2.98
CA MET A 37 -20.68 -19.35 3.53
C MET A 37 -21.14 -19.21 4.99
N GLN A 38 -20.64 -18.26 5.78
CA GLN A 38 -21.11 -18.11 7.15
C GLN A 38 -21.35 -16.64 7.49
N GLY A 39 -22.54 -16.38 8.01
CA GLY A 39 -23.03 -15.04 8.31
C GLY A 39 -22.06 -14.27 9.20
N MET A 40 -21.58 -13.15 8.65
CA MET A 40 -21.30 -11.92 9.40
C MET A 40 -20.33 -12.05 10.59
N GLU A 41 -19.16 -12.64 10.38
CA GLU A 41 -17.95 -12.11 11.01
C GLU A 41 -17.19 -11.33 9.95
N THR A 42 -17.51 -10.04 9.90
CA THR A 42 -17.14 -9.12 8.84
C THR A 42 -15.63 -9.07 8.68
N CYS A 43 -15.12 -9.37 7.49
CA CYS A 43 -13.76 -9.02 7.07
C CYS A 43 -13.61 -7.49 7.08
N SER A 44 -13.53 -6.89 8.26
CA SER A 44 -13.40 -5.45 8.46
C SER A 44 -12.02 -4.98 7.99
N LEU A 45 -11.94 -3.74 7.51
CA LEU A 45 -10.65 -3.16 7.13
C LEU A 45 -9.66 -3.21 8.31
N ARG A 46 -10.14 -3.00 9.53
CA ARG A 46 -9.33 -2.98 10.74
C ARG A 46 -8.66 -4.33 11.04
N SER A 47 -9.34 -5.46 10.84
CA SER A 47 -8.73 -6.79 11.04
C SER A 47 -7.61 -7.07 10.04
N ARG A 48 -7.55 -6.29 8.96
CA ARG A 48 -6.53 -6.36 7.92
C ARG A 48 -5.52 -5.22 8.00
N GLY A 49 -5.51 -4.45 9.09
CA GLY A 49 -4.62 -3.31 9.28
C GLY A 49 -4.92 -2.11 8.37
N LEU A 50 -6.15 -1.99 7.85
CA LEU A 50 -6.60 -0.91 6.99
C LEU A 50 -7.65 -0.03 7.68
N CYS A 51 -7.74 1.22 7.25
CA CYS A 51 -8.78 2.17 7.66
C CYS A 51 -9.20 3.06 6.49
N LEU A 52 -10.37 3.69 6.61
CA LEU A 52 -10.80 4.72 5.67
C LEU A 52 -10.18 6.06 6.06
N VAL A 53 -9.73 6.80 5.07
CA VAL A 53 -9.18 8.15 5.23
C VAL A 53 -9.82 9.04 4.14
N PRO A 54 -10.23 10.28 4.45
CA PRO A 54 -10.72 11.21 3.44
C PRO A 54 -9.69 11.45 2.33
N VAL A 55 -10.18 11.59 1.09
CA VAL A 55 -9.33 11.75 -0.11
C VAL A 55 -8.40 12.98 -0.05
N SER A 56 -8.78 14.01 0.71
CA SER A 56 -7.95 15.21 0.93
C SER A 56 -6.59 14.88 1.56
N PHE A 57 -6.48 13.80 2.35
CA PHE A 57 -5.21 13.37 2.94
C PHE A 57 -4.34 12.54 2.00
N THR A 58 -4.88 12.06 0.88
CA THR A 58 -4.18 11.19 -0.07
C THR A 58 -3.89 11.87 -1.41
N ILE A 59 -4.20 13.16 -1.58
CA ILE A 59 -4.08 13.87 -2.85
C ILE A 59 -2.63 13.81 -3.42
N GLY A 60 -1.63 13.87 -2.55
CA GLY A 60 -0.21 13.78 -2.94
C GLY A 60 0.35 12.36 -3.10
N VAL A 61 -0.45 11.31 -2.88
CA VAL A 61 0.03 9.91 -3.01
C VAL A 61 0.39 9.58 -4.45
N ALA A 62 -0.40 10.06 -5.41
CA ALA A 62 -0.17 9.80 -6.85
C ALA A 62 0.95 10.67 -7.44
N GLU A 63 1.34 11.74 -6.73
CA GLU A 63 2.35 12.70 -7.17
C GLU A 63 3.77 12.32 -6.71
N SER A 64 3.89 11.37 -5.77
CA SER A 64 5.17 10.83 -5.27
C SER A 64 5.27 9.32 -5.57
N ASN A 65 6.47 8.77 -5.43
CA ASN A 65 6.70 7.31 -5.43
C ASN A 65 6.07 6.60 -4.21
N GLY A 66 5.35 7.33 -3.36
CA GLY A 66 4.62 6.85 -2.20
C GLY A 66 5.49 6.54 -0.99
N ALA A 67 6.82 6.46 -1.15
CA ALA A 67 7.74 6.07 -0.09
C ALA A 67 7.74 7.07 1.08
N ASP A 68 7.56 8.36 0.79
CA ASP A 68 7.53 9.42 1.80
C ASP A 68 6.37 9.29 2.80
N ILE A 69 5.35 8.48 2.47
CA ILE A 69 4.10 8.34 3.23
C ILE A 69 4.16 7.16 4.19
N TRP A 70 4.83 6.07 3.80
CA TRP A 70 4.90 4.84 4.60
C TRP A 70 6.30 4.51 5.13
N ALA A 71 7.37 5.14 4.63
CA ALA A 71 8.71 4.93 5.15
C ALA A 71 8.91 5.66 6.49
N PRO A 72 9.61 5.05 7.48
CA PRO A 72 9.94 5.73 8.73
C PRO A 72 10.72 7.03 8.49
N ILE A 73 10.15 8.15 8.94
CA ILE A 73 10.72 9.48 8.79
C ILE A 73 11.91 9.64 9.73
N LYS A 74 13.10 9.72 9.16
CA LYS A 74 14.34 10.03 9.87
C LYS A 74 14.60 11.53 9.71
N THR A 75 13.89 12.29 10.55
CA THR A 75 14.08 13.72 10.90
C THR A 75 13.87 14.80 9.82
N THR A 76 13.07 15.79 10.24
CA THR A 76 13.04 17.21 9.81
C THR A 76 12.34 17.54 8.49
N THR A 77 11.01 17.50 8.51
CA THR A 77 10.10 18.65 8.27
C THR A 77 8.71 18.06 8.11
N SER A 78 7.91 18.15 9.17
CA SER A 78 6.48 17.87 9.08
C SER A 78 5.88 18.80 8.02
N PRO A 79 5.14 18.29 7.02
CA PRO A 79 4.32 19.18 6.21
C PRO A 79 3.32 19.82 7.18
N LYS A 80 3.48 21.12 7.37
CA LYS A 80 2.59 21.95 8.16
C LYS A 80 1.22 21.81 7.49
N LEU A 81 0.33 21.04 8.11
CA LEU A 81 -1.08 21.00 7.75
C LEU A 81 -1.61 22.41 8.01
N GLU A 82 -1.50 23.28 7.00
CA GLU A 82 -2.11 24.61 7.00
C GLU A 82 -3.61 24.37 7.16
N LYS A 83 -4.09 24.71 8.36
CA LYS A 83 -5.48 24.63 8.77
C LYS A 83 -6.26 25.70 8.01
N ASP A 84 -6.80 25.37 6.85
CA ASP A 84 -7.95 26.11 6.34
C ASP A 84 -9.24 25.43 6.84
N VAL A 85 -9.46 25.58 8.15
CA VAL A 85 -10.83 25.56 8.70
C VAL A 85 -11.38 26.95 8.41
N SER A 86 -11.95 27.10 7.22
CA SER A 86 -12.82 28.23 6.90
C SER A 86 -14.19 27.67 6.52
N GLN A 87 -15.04 27.60 7.54
CA GLN A 87 -16.43 28.04 7.52
C GLN A 87 -17.35 27.38 6.47
N PHE A 88 -18.01 26.29 6.87
CA PHE A 88 -19.36 26.00 6.39
C PHE A 88 -20.34 26.30 7.53
N HIS A 89 -21.08 27.40 7.35
CA HIS A 89 -22.37 27.66 7.98
C HIS A 89 -23.46 27.22 6.98
#